data_AF-A0A9D8RTH2-F1
#
_entry.id   AF-A0A9D8RTH2-F1
#
_cell.length_a   1.000
_cell.length_b   1.000
_cell.length_c   1.000
_cell.angle_alpha   90.00
_cell.angle_beta   90.00
_cell.angle_gamma   90.00
#
_symmetry.space_group_name_H-M   'P 1'
#
loop_
_entity.id
_entity.type
_entity.pdbx_description
1 polymer ?
#
loop_
_entity_poly.entity_id
_entity_poly.type
_entity_poly.pdbx_seq_one_letter_code
_entity_poly.pdbx_strand_id
1 'polypeptide(L)'
;MEKLWKDEFRQIEFEFEGRYATLVFPPEDVKTSHWMLKTEYFGAFPALEIQLLRRGYHLAYLKNVNRIGMDIDIDAKMSFAKYLREAYGLSAKCVPVGMSCGGLQAVGFAAKYPDAVSVLYLDAPVMNFLSWPFGMGDCVVNCGEEQHKEVLDALGMTRSELIGFRGHPIDKIPMLIEHQIPVVMVYGDSDTVVPYPENGYVLEKAYRQTSVPLAVFGKMGCDHHPHGLADPAPIIDFILKYDQ
;
A
#
# COMPACT_ATOMS: atom_id res chain seq x y z
N MET A 1 -10.19 22.08 -20.64
CA MET A 1 -9.16 22.42 -19.64
C MET A 1 -8.53 21.14 -19.20
N GLU A 2 -7.20 21.10 -19.19
CA GLU A 2 -6.44 19.98 -18.65
C GLU A 2 -6.70 19.87 -17.15
N LYS A 3 -7.01 18.66 -16.66
CA LYS A 3 -7.26 18.45 -15.23
C LYS A 3 -5.92 18.42 -14.51
N LEU A 4 -5.78 19.25 -13.47
CA LEU A 4 -4.59 19.29 -12.63
C LEU A 4 -4.88 18.65 -11.28
N TRP A 5 -3.97 17.79 -10.83
CA TRP A 5 -3.94 17.28 -9.47
C TRP A 5 -3.07 18.20 -8.61
N LYS A 6 -3.61 18.64 -7.48
CA LYS A 6 -2.96 19.58 -6.55
C LYS A 6 -2.49 20.88 -7.24
N ASP A 7 -3.23 21.30 -8.26
CA ASP A 7 -2.97 22.51 -9.07
C ASP A 7 -1.57 22.56 -9.72
N GLU A 8 -0.87 21.41 -9.79
CA GLU A 8 0.53 21.32 -10.24
C GLU A 8 0.73 20.24 -11.31
N PHE A 9 0.16 19.05 -11.15
CA PHE A 9 0.47 17.90 -11.99
C PHE A 9 -0.66 17.57 -12.95
N ARG A 10 -0.34 17.30 -14.22
CA ARG A 10 -1.33 16.83 -15.19
C ARG A 10 -1.94 15.51 -14.73
N GLN A 11 -3.26 15.41 -14.77
CA GLN A 11 -4.01 14.23 -14.39
C GLN A 11 -4.97 13.82 -15.51
N ILE A 12 -5.09 12.51 -15.74
CA ILE A 12 -6.17 11.93 -16.51
C ILE A 12 -6.97 10.95 -15.65
N GLU A 13 -8.24 10.83 -15.98
CA GLU A 13 -9.17 9.87 -15.40
C GLU A 13 -9.86 9.13 -16.53
N PHE A 14 -10.03 7.83 -16.36
CA PHE A 14 -10.62 6.96 -17.37
C PHE A 14 -11.21 5.73 -16.72
N GLU A 15 -12.02 4.99 -17.48
CA GLU A 15 -12.50 3.68 -17.08
C GLU A 15 -11.55 2.60 -17.59
N PHE A 16 -11.14 1.69 -16.70
CA PHE A 16 -10.33 0.52 -17.02
C PHE A 16 -11.06 -0.72 -16.51
N GLU A 17 -11.48 -1.61 -17.42
CA GLU A 17 -12.20 -2.85 -17.08
C GLU A 17 -13.39 -2.62 -16.12
N GLY A 18 -14.19 -1.56 -16.37
CA GLY A 18 -15.35 -1.21 -15.55
C GLY A 18 -15.01 -0.52 -14.21
N ARG A 19 -13.74 -0.18 -13.97
CA ARG A 19 -13.27 0.50 -12.76
C ARG A 19 -12.76 1.89 -13.07
N TYR A 20 -12.99 2.80 -12.13
CA TYR A 20 -12.42 4.13 -12.20
C TYR A 20 -10.90 4.09 -12.00
N ALA A 21 -10.17 4.65 -12.94
CA ALA A 21 -8.72 4.75 -12.92
C ALA A 21 -8.27 6.22 -12.95
N THR A 22 -7.11 6.47 -12.35
CA THR A 22 -6.45 7.77 -12.38
C THR A 22 -4.97 7.59 -12.64
N LEU A 23 -4.42 8.45 -13.50
CA LEU A 23 -2.98 8.56 -13.74
C LEU A 23 -2.58 10.03 -13.68
N VAL A 24 -1.61 10.33 -12.82
CA VAL A 24 -0.99 11.65 -12.68
C VAL A 24 0.42 11.58 -13.21
N PHE A 25 0.77 12.57 -14.03
CA PHE A 25 2.04 12.65 -14.72
C PHE A 25 2.99 13.59 -13.98
N PRO A 26 4.28 13.25 -13.91
CA PRO A 26 5.31 14.19 -13.45
C PRO A 26 5.49 15.34 -14.47
N PRO A 27 6.22 16.41 -14.11
CA PRO A 27 6.68 17.40 -15.09
C PRO A 27 7.48 16.73 -16.22
N GLU A 28 7.25 17.18 -17.46
CA GLU A 28 7.75 16.48 -18.66
C GLU A 28 9.28 16.50 -18.78
N ASP A 29 9.95 17.49 -18.18
CA ASP A 29 11.41 17.66 -18.19
C ASP A 29 12.16 16.69 -17.28
N VAL A 30 11.49 16.09 -16.28
CA VAL A 30 12.07 15.11 -15.34
C VAL A 30 11.45 13.73 -15.46
N LYS A 31 10.52 13.53 -16.39
CA LYS A 31 9.72 12.32 -16.53
C LYS A 31 10.55 11.05 -16.76
N THR A 32 10.18 9.99 -16.04
CA THR A 32 10.75 8.65 -16.17
C THR A 32 9.65 7.61 -16.38
N SER A 33 10.00 6.35 -16.59
CA SER A 33 9.01 5.24 -16.61
C SER A 33 8.63 4.76 -15.21
N HIS A 34 9.28 5.23 -14.15
CA HIS A 34 8.99 4.83 -12.77
C HIS A 34 7.61 5.34 -12.33
N TRP A 35 6.96 4.56 -11.46
CA TRP A 35 5.60 4.88 -11.03
C TRP A 35 5.23 4.25 -9.69
N MET A 36 4.34 4.96 -8.99
CA MET A 36 3.74 4.52 -7.75
C MET A 36 2.33 4.01 -8.00
N LEU A 37 1.94 2.94 -7.32
CA LEU A 37 0.58 2.46 -7.26
C LEU A 37 -0.01 2.77 -5.88
N LYS A 38 -0.81 3.84 -5.79
CA LYS A 38 -1.56 4.12 -4.57
C LYS A 38 -2.66 3.08 -4.44
N THR A 39 -2.63 2.26 -3.39
CA THR A 39 -3.52 1.09 -3.32
C THR A 39 -4.87 1.39 -2.69
N GLU A 40 -4.97 2.51 -1.95
CA GLU A 40 -6.20 3.03 -1.38
C GLU A 40 -6.07 4.52 -1.07
N TYR A 41 -7.20 5.22 -0.91
CA TYR A 41 -7.24 6.63 -0.44
C TYR A 41 -6.42 7.61 -1.32
N PHE A 42 -6.65 7.60 -2.64
CA PHE A 42 -5.82 8.28 -3.64
C PHE A 42 -5.24 9.67 -3.26
N GLY A 43 -6.06 10.57 -2.74
CA GLY A 43 -5.65 11.95 -2.41
C GLY A 43 -5.17 12.19 -0.97
N ALA A 44 -5.15 11.16 -0.13
CA ALA A 44 -4.84 11.28 1.30
C ALA A 44 -3.32 11.26 1.55
N PHE A 45 -2.87 12.17 2.43
CA PHE A 45 -1.48 12.33 2.87
C PHE A 45 -0.43 12.28 1.73
N PRO A 46 -0.58 13.09 0.67
CA PRO A 46 0.16 12.93 -0.59
C PRO A 46 1.61 13.47 -0.57
N ALA A 47 2.20 13.69 0.61
CA ALA A 47 3.46 14.41 0.73
C ALA A 47 4.63 13.65 0.04
N LEU A 48 4.66 12.32 0.17
CA LEU A 48 5.62 11.48 -0.52
C LEU A 48 5.39 11.51 -2.04
N GLU A 49 4.15 11.30 -2.47
CA GLU A 49 3.78 11.19 -3.87
C GLU A 49 4.09 12.46 -4.65
N ILE A 50 3.80 13.63 -4.06
CA ILE A 50 4.15 14.93 -4.66
C ILE A 50 5.67 15.04 -4.87
N GLN A 51 6.47 14.59 -3.90
CA GLN A 51 7.93 14.65 -4.00
C GLN A 51 8.50 13.66 -5.02
N LEU A 52 7.89 12.49 -5.17
CA LEU A 52 8.26 11.52 -6.21
C LEU A 52 7.79 11.96 -7.60
N LEU A 53 6.60 12.58 -7.72
CA LEU A 53 6.14 13.23 -8.96
C LEU A 53 7.12 14.30 -9.44
N ARG A 54 7.63 15.15 -8.54
CA ARG A 54 8.68 16.13 -8.85
C ARG A 54 10.02 15.52 -9.26
N ARG A 55 10.21 14.22 -9.00
CA ARG A 55 11.41 13.44 -9.38
C ARG A 55 11.16 12.54 -10.59
N GLY A 56 10.04 12.72 -11.30
CA GLY A 56 9.79 11.99 -12.54
C GLY A 56 8.96 10.72 -12.41
N TYR A 57 8.44 10.41 -11.22
CA TYR A 57 7.55 9.26 -11.03
C TYR A 57 6.13 9.60 -11.48
N HIS A 58 5.43 8.63 -12.05
CA HIS A 58 3.98 8.72 -12.22
C HIS A 58 3.26 8.27 -10.94
N LEU A 59 2.04 8.74 -10.73
CA LEU A 59 1.17 8.24 -9.67
C LEU A 59 -0.09 7.65 -10.30
N ALA A 60 -0.31 6.35 -10.07
CA ALA A 60 -1.45 5.62 -10.60
C ALA A 60 -2.37 5.11 -9.49
N TYR A 61 -3.65 5.00 -9.80
CA TYR A 61 -4.68 4.48 -8.92
C TYR A 61 -5.77 3.78 -9.72
N LEU A 62 -6.20 2.62 -9.21
CA LEU A 62 -7.35 1.88 -9.71
C LEU A 62 -8.30 1.66 -8.54
N LYS A 63 -9.56 2.06 -8.71
CA LYS A 63 -10.57 1.91 -7.67
C LYS A 63 -10.83 0.44 -7.36
N ASN A 64 -10.78 0.11 -6.08
CA ASN A 64 -11.12 -1.21 -5.57
C ASN A 64 -12.63 -1.43 -5.51
N VAL A 65 -13.05 -2.70 -5.54
CA VAL A 65 -14.44 -3.07 -5.23
C VAL A 65 -14.69 -2.91 -3.74
N ASN A 66 -13.73 -3.32 -2.92
CA ASN A 66 -13.70 -3.07 -1.47
C ASN A 66 -12.25 -2.89 -0.99
N ARG A 67 -12.07 -2.55 0.28
CA ARG A 67 -10.72 -2.30 0.83
C ARG A 67 -10.03 -3.55 1.40
N ILE A 68 -10.61 -4.75 1.25
CA ILE A 68 -10.17 -5.95 1.98
C ILE A 68 -8.95 -6.64 1.35
N GLY A 69 -8.57 -6.25 0.12
CA GLY A 69 -7.42 -6.87 -0.56
C GLY A 69 -7.73 -8.22 -1.18
N MET A 70 -8.94 -8.37 -1.75
CA MET A 70 -9.39 -9.58 -2.42
C MET A 70 -8.69 -9.78 -3.77
N ASP A 71 -8.59 -11.03 -4.21
CA ASP A 71 -7.97 -11.40 -5.49
C ASP A 71 -8.54 -10.64 -6.69
N ILE A 72 -9.85 -10.36 -6.69
CA ILE A 72 -10.47 -9.57 -7.77
C ILE A 72 -9.87 -8.16 -7.91
N ASP A 73 -9.43 -7.54 -6.80
CA ASP A 73 -8.80 -6.22 -6.80
C ASP A 73 -7.29 -6.31 -7.04
N ILE A 74 -6.65 -7.39 -6.60
CA ILE A 74 -5.22 -7.64 -6.82
C ILE A 74 -4.96 -7.95 -8.31
N ASP A 75 -5.80 -8.79 -8.91
CA ASP A 75 -5.67 -9.21 -10.31
C ASP A 75 -5.99 -8.05 -11.26
N ALA A 76 -7.00 -7.24 -10.93
CA ALA A 76 -7.31 -6.01 -11.65
C ALA A 76 -6.15 -5.01 -11.62
N LYS A 77 -5.44 -4.87 -10.49
CA LYS A 77 -4.22 -4.04 -10.42
C LYS A 77 -3.10 -4.57 -11.31
N MET A 78 -2.96 -5.90 -11.44
CA MET A 78 -1.96 -6.49 -12.33
C MET A 78 -2.30 -6.27 -13.81
N SER A 79 -3.57 -6.43 -14.20
CA SER A 79 -4.04 -6.06 -15.54
C SER A 79 -3.80 -4.58 -15.83
N PHE A 80 -4.09 -3.72 -14.84
CA PHE A 80 -3.86 -2.29 -14.96
C PHE A 80 -2.38 -1.93 -15.09
N ALA A 81 -1.49 -2.57 -14.34
CA ALA A 81 -0.04 -2.40 -14.46
C ALA A 81 0.45 -2.75 -15.88
N LYS A 82 -0.05 -3.85 -16.48
CA LYS A 82 0.27 -4.22 -17.86
C LYS A 82 -0.21 -3.18 -18.86
N TYR A 83 -1.46 -2.70 -18.70
CA TYR A 83 -2.01 -1.64 -19.53
C TYR A 83 -1.19 -0.35 -19.42
N LEU A 84 -0.79 0.06 -18.22
CA LEU A 84 0.02 1.26 -18.02
C LEU A 84 1.38 1.17 -18.71
N ARG A 85 2.02 0.00 -18.64
CA ARG A 85 3.25 -0.29 -19.38
C ARG A 85 3.04 -0.15 -20.89
N GLU A 86 1.99 -0.74 -21.43
CA GLU A 86 1.75 -0.79 -22.88
C GLU A 86 1.28 0.54 -23.46
N ALA A 87 0.39 1.24 -22.75
CA ALA A 87 -0.23 2.48 -23.23
C ALA A 87 0.57 3.73 -22.90
N TYR A 88 1.34 3.72 -21.80
CA TYR A 88 2.07 4.91 -21.29
C TYR A 88 3.58 4.68 -21.15
N GLY A 89 4.10 3.49 -21.47
CA GLY A 89 5.53 3.20 -21.40
C GLY A 89 6.08 3.11 -19.97
N LEU A 90 5.23 2.86 -18.97
CA LEU A 90 5.68 2.72 -17.58
C LEU A 90 6.47 1.43 -17.36
N SER A 91 7.35 1.43 -16.37
CA SER A 91 8.15 0.26 -15.98
C SER A 91 7.25 -0.92 -15.59
N ALA A 92 7.73 -2.15 -15.84
CA ALA A 92 6.99 -3.36 -15.46
C ALA A 92 6.80 -3.52 -13.94
N LYS A 93 7.72 -2.92 -13.16
CA LYS A 93 7.65 -2.85 -11.70
C LYS A 93 7.14 -1.48 -11.26
N CYS A 94 6.41 -1.47 -10.15
CA CYS A 94 5.95 -0.26 -9.49
C CYS A 94 6.33 -0.22 -8.02
N VAL A 95 6.08 0.92 -7.39
CA VAL A 95 6.14 1.12 -5.94
C VAL A 95 4.71 1.15 -5.38
N PRO A 96 4.18 0.04 -4.81
CA PRO A 96 2.88 0.09 -4.15
C PRO A 96 2.96 0.91 -2.85
N VAL A 97 1.99 1.81 -2.67
CA VAL A 97 1.85 2.65 -1.48
C VAL A 97 0.61 2.20 -0.71
N GLY A 98 0.83 1.45 0.37
CA GLY A 98 -0.19 0.85 1.21
C GLY A 98 -0.33 1.53 2.57
N MET A 99 -1.32 2.40 2.72
CA MET A 99 -1.62 3.08 3.99
C MET A 99 -2.87 2.49 4.63
N SER A 100 -2.85 2.19 5.94
CA SER A 100 -4.00 1.62 6.64
C SER A 100 -4.53 0.37 5.90
N CYS A 101 -5.81 0.32 5.52
CA CYS A 101 -6.38 -0.77 4.71
C CYS A 101 -5.70 -0.95 3.34
N GLY A 102 -5.06 0.09 2.81
CA GLY A 102 -4.21 -0.02 1.63
C GLY A 102 -3.04 -1.01 1.81
N GLY A 103 -2.64 -1.30 3.06
CA GLY A 103 -1.68 -2.36 3.39
C GLY A 103 -2.16 -3.75 2.96
N LEU A 104 -3.46 -4.05 3.13
CA LEU A 104 -4.08 -5.31 2.69
C LEU A 104 -3.90 -5.51 1.19
N GLN A 105 -4.17 -4.45 0.42
CA GLN A 105 -4.04 -4.42 -1.04
C GLN A 105 -2.57 -4.49 -1.47
N ALA A 106 -1.69 -3.70 -0.85
CA ALA A 106 -0.29 -3.55 -1.27
C ALA A 106 0.53 -4.82 -0.98
N VAL A 107 0.39 -5.40 0.22
CA VAL A 107 1.05 -6.66 0.58
C VAL A 107 0.44 -7.83 -0.20
N GLY A 108 -0.88 -7.84 -0.39
CA GLY A 108 -1.53 -8.84 -1.23
C GLY A 108 -1.01 -8.83 -2.66
N PHE A 109 -0.89 -7.64 -3.26
CA PHE A 109 -0.35 -7.46 -4.61
C PHE A 109 1.12 -7.88 -4.69
N ALA A 110 1.97 -7.45 -3.76
CA ALA A 110 3.39 -7.80 -3.75
C ALA A 110 3.63 -9.30 -3.54
N ALA A 111 2.79 -9.99 -2.76
CA ALA A 111 2.92 -11.42 -2.55
C ALA A 111 2.42 -12.26 -3.74
N LYS A 112 1.35 -11.83 -4.42
CA LYS A 112 0.78 -12.55 -5.58
C LYS A 112 1.55 -12.25 -6.88
N TYR A 113 2.05 -11.04 -7.04
CA TYR A 113 2.76 -10.55 -8.22
C TYR A 113 4.10 -9.88 -7.86
N PRO A 114 5.04 -10.63 -7.25
CA PRO A 114 6.31 -10.08 -6.79
C PRO A 114 7.16 -9.46 -7.91
N ASP A 115 7.08 -10.01 -9.12
CA ASP A 115 7.83 -9.50 -10.29
C ASP A 115 7.33 -8.13 -10.79
N ALA A 116 6.16 -7.68 -10.32
CA ALA A 116 5.59 -6.37 -10.62
C ALA A 116 5.89 -5.32 -9.54
N VAL A 117 6.68 -5.65 -8.51
CA VAL A 117 7.00 -4.76 -7.40
C VAL A 117 8.50 -4.56 -7.31
N SER A 118 8.94 -3.30 -7.23
CA SER A 118 10.35 -2.96 -6.99
C SER A 118 10.62 -2.68 -5.52
N VAL A 119 9.77 -1.87 -4.88
CA VAL A 119 9.84 -1.48 -3.47
C VAL A 119 8.43 -1.34 -2.92
N LEU A 120 8.20 -1.73 -1.67
CA LEU A 120 6.93 -1.57 -0.99
C LEU A 120 7.01 -0.43 0.04
N TYR A 121 6.14 0.57 -0.06
CA TYR A 121 5.95 1.57 0.98
C TYR A 121 4.66 1.29 1.77
N LEU A 122 4.81 1.10 3.08
CA LEU A 122 3.71 0.84 4.00
C LEU A 122 3.61 1.92 5.07
N ASP A 123 2.40 2.38 5.39
CA ASP A 123 2.18 3.41 6.41
C ASP A 123 1.01 3.04 7.33
N ALA A 124 1.32 2.74 8.60
CA ALA A 124 0.41 2.12 9.55
C ALA A 124 -0.47 1.03 8.88
N PRO A 125 0.16 0.03 8.22
CA PRO A 125 -0.56 -0.90 7.37
C PRO A 125 -1.40 -1.86 8.20
N VAL A 126 -2.65 -2.08 7.79
CA VAL A 126 -3.41 -3.23 8.29
C VAL A 126 -2.76 -4.48 7.71
N MET A 127 -2.30 -5.35 8.60
CA MET A 127 -1.64 -6.61 8.25
C MET A 127 -2.37 -7.83 8.79
N ASN A 128 -3.26 -7.64 9.77
CA ASN A 128 -3.89 -8.70 10.51
C ASN A 128 -5.38 -8.40 10.77
N PHE A 129 -6.29 -9.12 10.09
CA PHE A 129 -7.73 -9.00 10.31
C PHE A 129 -8.17 -9.21 11.77
N LEU A 130 -7.45 -10.02 12.56
CA LEU A 130 -7.80 -10.22 13.98
C LEU A 130 -7.51 -8.98 14.84
N SER A 131 -6.58 -8.13 14.39
CA SER A 131 -6.34 -6.80 14.95
C SER A 131 -7.43 -5.85 14.45
N TRP A 132 -7.14 -5.01 13.45
CA TRP A 132 -8.19 -4.32 12.71
C TRP A 132 -8.90 -5.29 11.75
N PRO A 133 -10.25 -5.36 11.68
CA PRO A 133 -11.21 -4.54 12.42
C PRO A 133 -11.79 -5.19 13.70
N PHE A 134 -11.38 -6.41 14.04
CA PHE A 134 -12.06 -7.25 15.05
C PHE A 134 -11.68 -6.98 16.50
N GLY A 135 -10.56 -6.30 16.74
CA GLY A 135 -10.01 -6.01 18.05
C GLY A 135 -9.83 -7.21 18.96
N MET A 136 -9.26 -8.28 18.42
CA MET A 136 -8.95 -9.50 19.17
C MET A 136 -7.51 -9.51 19.74
N GLY A 137 -6.82 -8.36 19.71
CA GLY A 137 -5.50 -8.15 20.31
C GLY A 137 -5.53 -7.11 21.44
N ASP A 138 -4.43 -6.38 21.61
CA ASP A 138 -4.29 -5.20 22.47
C ASP A 138 -4.90 -3.93 21.82
N CYS A 139 -5.36 -4.01 20.58
CA CYS A 139 -5.99 -2.89 19.89
C CYS A 139 -7.20 -2.36 20.68
N VAL A 140 -7.23 -1.04 20.85
CA VAL A 140 -8.30 -0.36 21.59
C VAL A 140 -9.56 -0.26 20.72
N VAL A 141 -9.40 -0.20 19.40
CA VAL A 141 -10.50 0.03 18.44
C VAL A 141 -11.04 -1.28 17.88
N ASN A 142 -12.21 -1.67 18.37
CA ASN A 142 -13.09 -2.58 17.65
C ASN A 142 -14.01 -1.73 16.75
N CYS A 143 -13.87 -1.88 15.42
CA CYS A 143 -14.57 -1.02 14.46
C CYS A 143 -16.10 -1.21 14.46
N GLY A 144 -16.62 -2.28 15.07
CA GLY A 144 -18.05 -2.58 15.14
C GLY A 144 -18.54 -3.49 14.01
N GLU A 145 -19.84 -3.80 14.03
CA GLU A 145 -20.44 -4.85 13.20
C GLU A 145 -20.35 -4.59 11.70
N GLU A 146 -20.37 -3.33 11.26
CA GLU A 146 -20.34 -2.98 9.84
C GLU A 146 -19.03 -3.41 9.18
N GLN A 147 -17.88 -3.07 9.77
CA GLN A 147 -16.57 -3.44 9.27
C GLN A 147 -16.28 -4.92 9.48
N HIS A 148 -16.81 -5.53 10.54
CA HIS A 148 -16.74 -6.99 10.71
C HIS A 148 -17.46 -7.67 9.56
N LYS A 149 -18.69 -7.23 9.25
CA LYS A 149 -19.48 -7.77 8.15
C LYS A 149 -18.79 -7.55 6.81
N GLU A 150 -18.20 -6.38 6.57
CA GLU A 150 -17.43 -6.10 5.35
C GLU A 150 -16.33 -7.15 5.13
N VAL A 151 -15.52 -7.44 6.15
CA VAL A 151 -14.45 -8.45 6.07
C VAL A 151 -15.01 -9.85 5.88
N LEU A 152 -16.00 -10.25 6.68
CA LEU A 152 -16.58 -11.60 6.64
C LEU A 152 -17.28 -11.89 5.31
N ASP A 153 -18.06 -10.93 4.80
CA ASP A 153 -18.74 -11.06 3.52
C ASP A 153 -17.71 -11.10 2.37
N ALA A 154 -16.67 -10.27 2.41
CA ALA A 154 -15.62 -10.27 1.38
C ALA A 154 -14.85 -11.59 1.35
N LEU A 155 -14.50 -12.14 2.52
CA LEU A 155 -13.82 -13.43 2.62
C LEU A 155 -14.75 -14.62 2.38
N GLY A 156 -16.07 -14.43 2.50
CA GLY A 156 -17.05 -15.52 2.46
C GLY A 156 -16.94 -16.46 3.65
N MET A 157 -16.60 -15.93 4.83
CA MET A 157 -16.29 -16.71 6.03
C MET A 157 -17.08 -16.25 7.24
N THR A 158 -17.23 -17.13 8.22
CA THR A 158 -17.72 -16.79 9.56
C THR A 158 -16.60 -16.26 10.44
N ARG A 159 -16.96 -15.58 11.53
CA ARG A 159 -16.00 -15.10 12.54
C ARG A 159 -15.18 -16.23 13.16
N SER A 160 -15.78 -17.41 13.35
CA SER A 160 -15.09 -18.58 13.90
C SER A 160 -14.03 -19.11 12.94
N GLU A 161 -14.32 -19.14 11.65
CA GLU A 161 -13.35 -19.55 10.63
C GLU A 161 -12.19 -18.56 10.50
N LEU A 162 -12.45 -17.25 10.65
CA LEU A 162 -11.42 -16.22 10.60
C LEU A 162 -10.30 -16.41 11.64
N ILE A 163 -10.60 -16.94 12.83
CA ILE A 163 -9.58 -17.22 13.87
C ILE A 163 -8.52 -18.22 13.38
N GLY A 164 -8.94 -19.18 12.55
CA GLY A 164 -8.07 -20.19 11.94
C GLY A 164 -7.52 -19.79 10.57
N PHE A 165 -7.90 -18.63 10.04
CA PHE A 165 -7.52 -18.20 8.69
C PHE A 165 -6.02 -17.91 8.60
N ARG A 166 -5.41 -18.29 7.47
CA ARG A 166 -3.97 -18.11 7.19
C ARG A 166 -3.72 -17.41 5.86
N GLY A 167 -4.64 -16.50 5.49
CA GLY A 167 -4.50 -15.63 4.32
C GLY A 167 -4.40 -14.16 4.68
N HIS A 168 -4.04 -13.83 5.93
CA HIS A 168 -3.78 -12.46 6.35
C HIS A 168 -2.53 -11.93 5.62
N PRO A 169 -2.37 -10.61 5.46
CA PRO A 169 -1.11 -10.07 4.96
C PRO A 169 0.12 -10.49 5.77
N ILE A 170 0.02 -10.70 7.09
CA ILE A 170 1.10 -11.28 7.89
C ILE A 170 1.52 -12.67 7.41
N ASP A 171 0.59 -13.50 6.93
CA ASP A 171 0.90 -14.84 6.41
C ASP A 171 1.61 -14.79 5.06
N LYS A 172 1.59 -13.62 4.39
CA LYS A 172 2.23 -13.39 3.09
C LYS A 172 3.67 -12.87 3.19
N ILE A 173 4.15 -12.56 4.40
CA ILE A 173 5.52 -12.09 4.64
C ILE A 173 6.59 -13.03 4.05
N PRO A 174 6.48 -14.37 4.17
CA PRO A 174 7.46 -15.28 3.57
C PRO A 174 7.64 -15.07 2.07
N MET A 175 6.56 -14.80 1.33
CA MET A 175 6.63 -14.52 -0.12
C MET A 175 7.42 -13.24 -0.40
N LEU A 176 7.18 -12.17 0.37
CA LEU A 176 7.92 -10.93 0.17
C LEU A 176 9.43 -11.12 0.41
N ILE A 177 9.79 -11.91 1.43
CA ILE A 177 11.18 -12.23 1.76
C ILE A 177 11.81 -13.12 0.69
N GLU A 178 11.12 -14.17 0.26
CA GLU A 178 11.60 -15.11 -0.77
C GLU A 178 11.93 -14.36 -2.07
N HIS A 179 11.06 -13.42 -2.46
CA HIS A 179 11.27 -12.57 -3.64
C HIS A 179 12.14 -11.33 -3.38
N GLN A 180 12.77 -11.23 -2.21
CA GLN A 180 13.71 -10.17 -1.84
C GLN A 180 13.13 -8.75 -1.99
N ILE A 181 11.83 -8.56 -1.72
CA ILE A 181 11.14 -7.28 -1.89
C ILE A 181 11.55 -6.29 -0.77
N PRO A 182 12.23 -5.18 -1.09
CA PRO A 182 12.56 -4.12 -0.14
C PRO A 182 11.31 -3.46 0.43
N VAL A 183 11.30 -3.18 1.73
CA VAL A 183 10.18 -2.53 2.42
C VAL A 183 10.66 -1.27 3.15
N VAL A 184 9.94 -0.16 2.95
CA VAL A 184 10.00 0.99 3.83
C VAL A 184 8.66 1.15 4.55
N MET A 185 8.71 1.27 5.87
CA MET A 185 7.51 1.30 6.71
C MET A 185 7.52 2.48 7.67
N VAL A 186 6.36 3.12 7.82
CA VAL A 186 6.10 4.16 8.82
C VAL A 186 4.99 3.68 9.74
N TYR A 187 5.06 4.03 11.03
CA TYR A 187 4.00 3.77 11.99
C TYR A 187 3.92 4.85 13.07
N GLY A 188 2.75 4.98 13.70
CA GLY A 188 2.58 5.70 14.97
C GLY A 188 2.77 4.73 16.14
N ASP A 189 3.62 5.07 17.11
CA ASP A 189 3.89 4.18 18.25
C ASP A 189 2.72 4.11 19.25
N SER A 190 1.78 5.05 19.12
CA SER A 190 0.57 5.18 19.93
C SER A 190 -0.68 4.91 19.10
N ASP A 191 -0.54 4.27 17.93
CA ASP A 191 -1.64 3.92 17.05
C ASP A 191 -2.62 2.96 17.72
N THR A 192 -3.83 3.45 17.97
CA THR A 192 -4.90 2.71 18.62
C THR A 192 -5.82 1.96 17.65
N VAL A 193 -5.75 2.29 16.35
CA VAL A 193 -6.60 1.75 15.28
C VAL A 193 -5.93 0.56 14.61
N VAL A 194 -4.65 0.69 14.28
CA VAL A 194 -3.82 -0.34 13.66
C VAL A 194 -2.53 -0.47 14.49
N PRO A 195 -2.58 -1.07 15.69
CA PRO A 195 -1.44 -1.10 16.59
C PRO A 195 -0.22 -1.75 15.94
N TYR A 196 0.91 -1.08 16.09
CA TYR A 196 2.16 -1.53 15.53
C TYR A 196 2.56 -2.96 15.94
N PRO A 197 2.46 -3.37 17.23
CA PRO A 197 2.82 -4.72 17.68
C PRO A 197 2.04 -5.86 16.98
N GLU A 198 0.81 -5.59 16.57
CA GLU A 198 -0.09 -6.58 15.97
C GLU A 198 -0.03 -6.62 14.43
N ASN A 199 0.58 -5.59 13.84
CA ASN A 199 0.61 -5.39 12.40
C ASN A 199 2.05 -5.24 11.89
N GLY A 200 2.55 -4.00 11.82
CA GLY A 200 3.85 -3.69 11.24
C GLY A 200 5.03 -4.37 11.93
N TYR A 201 4.99 -4.54 13.25
CA TYR A 201 6.07 -5.18 14.01
C TYR A 201 6.29 -6.64 13.60
N VAL A 202 5.23 -7.35 13.20
CA VAL A 202 5.33 -8.75 12.74
C VAL A 202 6.17 -8.81 11.46
N LEU A 203 5.95 -7.87 10.53
CA LEU A 203 6.76 -7.74 9.32
C LEU A 203 8.19 -7.33 9.65
N GLU A 204 8.39 -6.30 10.48
CA GLU A 204 9.73 -5.85 10.88
C GLU A 204 10.54 -7.00 11.48
N LYS A 205 9.96 -7.72 12.44
CA LYS A 205 10.63 -8.82 13.14
C LYS A 205 11.09 -9.90 12.18
N ALA A 206 10.25 -10.28 11.21
CA ALA A 206 10.60 -11.28 10.20
C ALA A 206 11.69 -10.77 9.26
N TYR A 207 11.57 -9.55 8.73
CA TYR A 207 12.56 -8.97 7.83
C TYR A 207 13.94 -8.81 8.47
N ARG A 208 14.00 -8.42 9.76
CA ARG A 208 15.27 -8.27 10.50
C ARG A 208 16.03 -9.58 10.73
N GLN A 209 15.41 -10.74 10.46
CA GLN A 209 16.07 -12.04 10.46
C GLN A 209 16.73 -12.38 9.12
N THR A 210 16.69 -11.47 8.15
CA THR A 210 17.13 -11.69 6.77
C THR A 210 18.05 -10.56 6.30
N SER A 211 18.59 -10.67 5.08
CA SER A 211 19.31 -9.58 4.41
C SER A 211 18.42 -8.70 3.52
N VAL A 212 17.12 -8.97 3.44
CA VAL A 212 16.18 -8.20 2.61
C VAL A 212 16.12 -6.76 3.14
N PRO A 213 16.30 -5.74 2.30
CA PRO A 213 16.34 -4.36 2.78
C PRO A 213 15.04 -3.94 3.48
N LEU A 214 15.20 -3.36 4.67
CA LEU A 214 14.11 -2.83 5.47
C LEU A 214 14.51 -1.47 6.05
N ALA A 215 13.62 -0.48 5.92
CA ALA A 215 13.66 0.76 6.70
C ALA A 215 12.35 0.90 7.48
N VAL A 216 12.44 1.26 8.76
CA VAL A 216 11.28 1.44 9.63
C VAL A 216 11.40 2.75 10.39
N PHE A 217 10.35 3.57 10.36
CA PHE A 217 10.28 4.86 11.02
C PHE A 217 9.07 4.94 11.94
N GLY A 218 9.32 4.98 13.25
CA GLY A 218 8.30 5.18 14.28
C GLY A 218 8.11 6.67 14.60
N LYS A 219 6.86 7.11 14.71
CA LYS A 219 6.49 8.46 15.14
C LYS A 219 6.08 8.43 16.61
N MET A 220 6.93 8.99 17.48
CA MET A 220 6.75 9.03 18.93
C MET A 220 5.50 9.83 19.32
N GLY A 221 4.63 9.24 20.14
CA GLY A 221 3.36 9.82 20.60
C GLY A 221 2.30 9.96 19.50
N CYS A 222 2.51 9.39 18.31
CA CYS A 222 1.60 9.52 17.17
C CYS A 222 0.59 8.37 17.18
N ASP A 223 -0.69 8.71 17.06
CA ASP A 223 -1.77 7.77 16.80
C ASP A 223 -1.81 7.38 15.30
N HIS A 224 -2.89 6.78 14.81
CA HIS A 224 -3.05 6.34 13.41
C HIS A 224 -2.80 7.43 12.36
N HIS A 225 -3.22 8.66 12.69
CA HIS A 225 -3.04 9.82 11.83
C HIS A 225 -2.19 10.89 12.50
N PRO A 226 -1.46 11.72 11.71
CA PRO A 226 -1.41 11.72 10.24
C PRO A 226 -0.56 10.58 9.67
N HIS A 227 -0.85 10.12 8.44
CA HIS A 227 0.07 9.24 7.69
C HIS A 227 1.26 10.03 7.13
N GLY A 228 2.33 9.32 6.81
CA GLY A 228 3.60 9.86 6.34
C GLY A 228 4.50 10.33 7.47
N LEU A 229 5.73 10.72 7.11
CA LEU A 229 6.62 11.51 7.95
C LEU A 229 6.44 13.00 7.65
N ALA A 230 6.73 13.85 8.62
CA ALA A 230 6.78 15.30 8.41
C ALA A 230 7.82 15.68 7.34
N ASP A 231 8.97 15.00 7.36
CA ASP A 231 9.96 15.01 6.29
C ASP A 231 9.97 13.65 5.59
N PRO A 232 9.51 13.55 4.33
CA PRO A 232 9.47 12.29 3.59
C PRO A 232 10.84 11.88 3.01
N ALA A 233 11.89 12.71 3.11
CA ALA A 233 13.18 12.45 2.47
C ALA A 233 13.77 11.06 2.77
N PRO A 234 13.76 10.53 4.02
CA PRO A 234 14.29 9.20 4.30
C PRO A 234 13.55 8.07 3.58
N ILE A 235 12.24 8.23 3.35
CA ILE A 235 11.43 7.26 2.60
C ILE A 235 11.75 7.35 1.12
N ILE A 236 11.87 8.57 0.58
CA ILE A 236 12.23 8.82 -0.81
C ILE A 236 13.60 8.24 -1.12
N ASP A 237 14.60 8.50 -0.28
CA ASP A 237 15.97 7.99 -0.47
C ASP A 237 16.00 6.46 -0.50
N PHE A 238 15.19 5.81 0.36
CA PHE A 238 15.03 4.37 0.33
C PHE A 238 14.40 3.87 -0.98
N ILE A 239 13.30 4.50 -1.42
CA ILE A 239 12.63 4.15 -2.67
C ILE A 239 13.59 4.32 -3.86
N LEU A 240 14.24 5.47 -4.00
CA LEU A 240 15.17 5.74 -5.11
C LEU A 240 16.34 4.76 -5.13
N LYS A 241 16.82 4.32 -3.97
CA LYS A 241 17.92 3.36 -3.86
C LYS A 241 17.53 1.97 -4.39
N TYR A 242 16.29 1.54 -4.18
CA TYR A 242 15.86 0.17 -4.43
C TYR A 242 14.89 0.00 -5.59
N ASP A 243 14.28 1.07 -6.09
CA ASP A 243 13.49 1.10 -7.31
C ASP A 243 14.42 1.24 -8.53
N GLN A 244 15.04 0.11 -8.90
CA GLN A 244 15.96 -0.02 -10.03
C GLN A 244 15.36 -0.87 -11.15
#